data_AF-A0A2G9U1F6-F1
#
_entry.id   AF-A0A2G9U1F6-F1
#
_cell.length_a   1.000
_cell.length_b   1.000
_cell.length_c   1.000
_cell.angle_alpha   90.00
_cell.angle_beta   90.00
_cell.angle_gamma   90.00
#
_symmetry.space_group_name_H-M   'P 1'
#
loop_
_entity.id
_entity.type
_entity.pdbx_description
1 polymer ?
#
loop_
_entity_poly.entity_id
_entity_poly.type
_entity_poly.pdbx_seq_one_letter_code
_entity_poly.pdbx_strand_id
1 'polypeptide(L)'
;MDLQLAMKEMEESKTFRKAMSIFLAIGNSLSGTEIKGFQLDYLAKASEVKDPVYKHTLTYHLAEYMLEHYPEGTDLYTEFGAVARSARVDYKELFDNLKRLEKECKASWDYLAKVTEFALEYRTTREKILQQRKRMAEKRERNKTRGKIWALEGTAEGGDPNRRRRTSQNGPNSLQVLGFANCFPWSVNLQSRVLHHIVMMLSMI
;
A
#
# COMPACT_ATOMS: atom_id res chain seq x y z
N MET A 1 4.20 -22.05 -0.78
CA MET A 1 4.53 -21.51 0.54
C MET A 1 5.26 -22.59 1.31
N ASP A 2 6.52 -22.39 1.70
CA ASP A 2 7.35 -23.46 2.29
C ASP A 2 6.77 -24.03 3.58
N LEU A 3 6.07 -23.23 4.41
CA LEU A 3 5.44 -23.73 5.64
C LEU A 3 4.34 -24.77 5.36
N GLN A 4 3.46 -24.48 4.40
CA GLN A 4 2.38 -25.41 4.05
C GLN A 4 2.94 -26.70 3.45
N LEU A 5 3.98 -26.58 2.63
CA LEU A 5 4.68 -27.73 2.07
C LEU A 5 5.39 -28.53 3.18
N ALA A 6 6.07 -27.87 4.11
CA ALA A 6 6.73 -28.49 5.25
C ALA A 6 5.77 -29.30 6.13
N MET A 7 4.58 -28.74 6.41
CA MET A 7 3.53 -29.46 7.16
C MET A 7 3.09 -30.72 6.42
N LYS A 8 2.93 -30.63 5.09
CA LYS A 8 2.56 -31.76 4.25
C LYS A 8 3.66 -32.83 4.17
N GLU A 9 4.91 -32.42 3.97
CA GLU A 9 6.09 -33.30 3.95
C GLU A 9 6.19 -34.11 5.26
N MET A 10 5.99 -33.45 6.41
CA MET A 10 6.05 -34.11 7.72
C MET A 10 4.88 -35.08 7.97
N GLU A 11 3.68 -34.77 7.47
CA GLU A 11 2.49 -35.64 7.62
C GLU A 11 2.57 -36.90 6.73
N GLU A 12 3.04 -36.73 5.49
CA GLU A 12 3.07 -37.79 4.48
C GLU A 12 4.31 -38.69 4.59
N SER A 13 5.39 -38.23 5.24
CA SER A 13 6.63 -39.03 5.36
C SER A 13 6.41 -40.30 6.19
N LYS A 14 6.47 -41.44 5.49
CA LYS A 14 6.44 -42.78 6.09
C LYS A 14 7.70 -43.06 6.88
N THR A 15 8.85 -42.60 6.38
CA THR A 15 10.15 -42.77 7.01
C THR A 15 10.18 -42.09 8.37
N PHE A 16 9.72 -40.85 8.45
CA PHE A 16 9.66 -40.11 9.72
C PHE A 16 8.72 -40.79 10.72
N ARG A 17 7.55 -41.22 10.26
CA ARG A 17 6.58 -41.94 11.10
C ARG A 17 7.19 -43.23 11.67
N LYS A 18 7.90 -43.99 10.85
CA LYS A 18 8.57 -45.23 11.28
C LYS A 18 9.71 -44.93 12.26
N ALA A 19 10.50 -43.88 11.99
CA ALA A 19 11.56 -43.40 12.89
C ALA A 19 11.00 -43.08 14.29
N MET A 20 9.93 -42.29 14.36
CA MET A 20 9.31 -41.90 15.63
C MET A 20 8.70 -43.11 16.36
N SER A 21 8.15 -44.08 15.64
CA SER A 21 7.63 -45.32 16.23
C SER A 21 8.74 -46.18 16.84
N ILE A 22 9.87 -46.34 16.15
CA ILE A 22 11.02 -47.08 16.68
C ILE A 22 11.60 -46.32 17.88
N PHE A 23 11.75 -45.00 17.77
CA PHE A 23 12.26 -44.17 18.85
C PHE A 23 11.40 -44.29 20.13
N LEU A 24 10.08 -44.30 19.99
CA LEU A 24 9.16 -44.53 21.11
C LEU A 24 9.35 -45.92 21.72
N ALA A 25 9.48 -46.96 20.89
CA ALA A 25 9.70 -48.33 21.37
C ALA A 25 11.02 -48.46 22.15
N ILE A 26 12.11 -47.87 21.63
CA ILE A 26 13.41 -47.84 22.31
C ILE A 26 13.28 -47.08 23.64
N GLY A 27 12.67 -45.88 23.62
CA GLY A 27 12.50 -45.06 24.82
C GLY A 27 11.69 -45.75 25.93
N ASN A 28 10.60 -46.43 25.56
CA ASN A 28 9.78 -47.23 26.47
C ASN A 28 10.56 -48.42 27.04
N SER A 29 11.36 -49.10 26.21
CA SER A 29 12.18 -50.25 26.61
C SER A 29 13.27 -49.85 27.59
N LEU A 30 13.93 -48.71 27.36
CA LEU A 30 14.98 -48.19 28.24
C LEU A 30 14.43 -47.65 29.57
N SER A 31 13.24 -47.04 29.55
CA SER A 31 12.64 -46.42 30.72
C SER A 31 11.79 -47.38 31.55
N GLY A 32 11.46 -48.56 31.02
CA GLY A 32 10.53 -49.50 31.65
C GLY A 32 9.10 -48.96 31.77
N THR A 33 8.73 -48.00 30.92
CA THR A 33 7.42 -47.33 30.92
C THR A 33 6.65 -47.61 29.65
N GLU A 34 5.33 -47.47 29.69
CA GLU A 34 4.46 -47.63 28.52
C GLU A 34 3.79 -46.30 28.15
N ILE A 35 4.55 -45.43 27.49
CA ILE A 35 4.06 -44.13 27.03
C ILE A 35 3.57 -44.28 25.58
N LYS A 36 2.45 -43.62 25.23
CA LYS A 36 1.83 -43.70 23.90
C LYS A 36 2.38 -42.69 22.88
N GLY A 37 3.13 -41.69 23.34
CA GLY A 37 3.71 -40.66 22.49
C GLY A 37 4.54 -39.65 23.27
N PHE A 38 5.33 -38.85 22.57
CA PHE A 38 6.23 -37.86 23.15
C PHE A 38 6.19 -36.57 22.34
N GLN A 39 6.60 -35.45 22.95
CA GLN A 39 6.75 -34.18 22.24
C GLN A 39 8.04 -34.18 21.41
N LEU A 40 8.02 -33.60 20.21
CA LEU A 40 9.19 -33.56 19.32
C LEU A 40 10.41 -32.86 19.94
N ASP A 41 10.21 -31.94 20.88
CA ASP A 41 11.27 -31.27 21.62
C ASP A 41 12.19 -32.24 22.38
N TYR A 42 11.70 -33.46 22.70
CA TYR A 42 12.52 -34.49 23.33
C TYR A 42 13.64 -35.01 22.42
N LEU A 43 13.53 -34.87 21.09
CA LEU A 43 14.60 -35.28 20.17
C LEU A 43 15.90 -34.49 20.42
N ALA A 44 15.81 -33.24 20.86
CA ALA A 44 16.98 -32.45 21.23
C ALA A 44 17.71 -33.03 22.45
N LYS A 45 16.99 -33.67 23.38
CA LYS A 45 17.59 -34.37 24.53
C LYS A 45 18.12 -35.75 24.12
N ALA A 46 17.46 -36.39 23.16
CA ALA A 46 17.85 -37.70 22.66
C ALA A 46 19.26 -37.70 22.04
N SER A 47 19.66 -36.60 21.41
CA SER A 47 21.02 -36.43 20.89
C SER A 47 22.08 -36.24 21.98
N GLU A 48 21.69 -35.98 23.23
CA GLU A 48 22.59 -35.81 24.37
C GLU A 48 22.80 -37.13 25.15
N VAL A 49 21.80 -38.01 25.15
CA VAL A 49 21.87 -39.32 25.83
C VAL A 49 22.81 -40.24 25.08
N LYS A 50 23.82 -40.77 25.80
CA LYS A 50 24.87 -41.64 25.23
C LYS A 50 24.90 -43.00 25.90
N ASP A 51 25.28 -44.01 25.14
CA ASP A 51 25.56 -45.33 25.68
C ASP A 51 26.81 -45.30 26.61
N PRO A 52 26.90 -46.21 27.58
CA PRO A 52 27.97 -46.19 28.56
C PRO A 52 29.33 -46.63 27.97
N VAL A 53 29.34 -47.48 26.94
CA VAL A 53 30.51 -48.19 26.41
C VAL A 53 31.22 -47.37 25.32
N TYR A 54 30.53 -47.11 24.21
CA TYR A 54 31.09 -46.49 23.00
C TYR A 54 30.77 -44.99 22.88
N LYS A 55 29.93 -44.46 23.78
CA LYS A 55 29.51 -43.05 23.82
C LYS A 55 28.75 -42.59 22.56
N HIS A 56 28.18 -43.52 21.80
CA HIS A 56 27.21 -43.25 20.75
C HIS A 56 25.92 -42.70 21.33
N THR A 57 25.29 -41.79 20.59
CA THR A 57 24.03 -41.16 21.02
C THR A 57 22.85 -42.09 20.77
N LEU A 58 21.75 -41.87 21.48
CA LEU A 58 20.51 -42.61 21.24
C LEU A 58 20.01 -42.44 19.79
N THR A 59 20.20 -41.25 19.22
CA THR A 59 19.87 -40.96 17.81
C THR A 59 20.74 -41.73 16.83
N TYR A 60 21.98 -42.07 17.18
CA TYR A 60 22.84 -42.92 16.36
C TYR A 60 22.30 -44.35 16.29
N HIS A 61 21.97 -44.94 17.44
CA HIS A 61 21.35 -46.27 17.50
C HIS A 61 20.00 -46.32 16.80
N LEU A 62 19.21 -45.23 16.86
CA LEU A 62 17.98 -45.14 16.07
C LEU A 62 18.26 -45.24 14.57
N ALA A 63 19.24 -44.48 14.06
CA ALA A 63 19.59 -44.48 12.64
C ALA A 63 20.10 -45.86 12.19
N GLU A 64 20.96 -46.49 13.00
CA GLU A 64 21.45 -47.85 12.77
C GLU A 64 20.30 -48.87 12.73
N TYR A 65 19.40 -48.83 13.71
CA TYR A 65 18.24 -49.73 13.76
C TYR A 65 17.29 -49.52 12.57
N MET A 66 17.12 -48.27 12.12
CA MET A 66 16.33 -47.95 10.93
C MET A 66 16.96 -48.52 9.66
N LEU A 67 18.28 -48.48 9.51
CA LEU A 67 18.98 -49.06 8.35
C LEU A 67 18.81 -50.58 8.30
N GLU A 68 18.80 -51.24 9.46
CA GLU A 68 18.64 -52.70 9.53
C GLU A 68 17.19 -53.15 9.31
N HIS A 69 16.21 -52.46 9.93
CA HIS A 69 14.82 -52.91 9.98
C HIS A 69 13.88 -52.19 8.99
N TYR A 70 14.34 -51.11 8.36
CA TYR A 70 13.58 -50.34 7.39
C TYR A 70 14.46 -49.87 6.22
N PRO A 71 14.99 -50.81 5.41
CA PRO A 71 15.88 -50.49 4.28
C PRO A 71 15.17 -49.75 3.13
N GLU A 72 13.83 -49.80 3.07
CA GLU A 72 13.04 -48.98 2.14
C GLU A 72 12.94 -47.51 2.56
N GLY A 73 13.47 -47.17 3.74
CA GLY A 73 13.52 -45.81 4.23
C GLY A 73 14.37 -44.91 3.35
N THR A 74 13.85 -43.71 3.12
CA THR A 74 14.50 -42.59 2.43
C THR A 74 15.31 -41.74 3.40
N ASP A 75 16.14 -40.84 2.87
CA ASP A 75 16.86 -39.87 3.69
C ASP A 75 15.96 -38.68 4.07
N LEU A 76 15.73 -38.49 5.38
CA LEU A 76 14.92 -37.40 5.91
C LEU A 76 15.49 -36.02 5.56
N TYR A 77 16.81 -35.88 5.42
CA TYR A 77 17.41 -34.61 5.06
C TYR A 77 16.98 -34.15 3.66
N THR A 78 16.85 -35.11 2.74
CA THR A 78 16.34 -34.87 1.38
C THR A 78 14.82 -34.69 1.36
N GLU A 79 14.05 -35.46 2.14
CA GLU A 79 12.59 -35.34 2.19
C GLU A 79 12.10 -34.03 2.80
N PHE A 80 12.82 -33.48 3.77
CA PHE A 80 12.39 -32.33 4.57
C PHE A 80 12.98 -31.00 4.12
N GLY A 81 13.17 -30.85 2.81
CA GLY A 81 13.69 -29.63 2.22
C GLY A 81 12.86 -28.39 2.55
N ALA A 82 11.52 -28.48 2.53
CA ALA A 82 10.68 -27.33 2.89
C ALA A 82 10.65 -27.08 4.40
N VAL A 83 10.75 -28.14 5.22
CA VAL A 83 10.90 -28.01 6.68
C VAL A 83 12.18 -27.23 7.03
N ALA A 84 13.32 -27.59 6.43
CA ALA A 84 14.59 -26.92 6.67
C ALA A 84 14.56 -25.42 6.27
N ARG A 85 13.89 -25.09 5.17
CA ARG A 85 13.72 -23.68 4.75
C ARG A 85 12.76 -22.93 5.66
N SER A 86 11.63 -23.53 6.02
CA SER A 86 10.60 -22.90 6.86
C SER A 86 11.07 -22.68 8.30
N ALA A 87 11.94 -23.56 8.84
CA ALA A 87 12.55 -23.41 10.16
C ALA A 87 13.42 -22.15 10.33
N ARG A 88 13.92 -21.56 9.22
CA ARG A 88 14.77 -20.36 9.24
C ARG A 88 13.97 -19.06 9.20
N VAL A 89 12.64 -19.13 9.05
CA VAL A 89 11.76 -17.98 8.91
C VAL A 89 11.38 -17.45 10.30
N ASP A 90 11.64 -16.16 10.55
CA ASP A 90 11.06 -15.46 11.70
C ASP A 90 9.60 -15.09 11.40
N TYR A 91 8.68 -15.94 11.87
CA TYR A 91 7.25 -15.74 11.67
C TYR A 91 6.69 -14.54 12.44
N LYS A 92 7.37 -14.08 13.49
CA LYS A 92 6.94 -12.90 14.26
C LYS A 92 7.23 -11.64 13.45
N GLU A 93 8.45 -11.52 12.94
CA GLU A 93 8.82 -10.40 12.06
C GLU A 93 7.97 -10.39 10.78
N LEU A 94 7.75 -11.55 10.15
CA LEU A 94 6.89 -11.67 8.98
C LEU A 94 5.47 -11.17 9.26
N PHE A 95 4.90 -11.53 10.42
CA PHE A 95 3.56 -11.09 10.83
C PHE A 95 3.48 -9.59 11.06
N ASP A 96 4.48 -9.00 11.71
CA ASP A 96 4.54 -7.56 11.96
C ASP A 96 4.70 -6.78 10.63
N ASN A 97 5.50 -7.31 9.71
CA ASN A 97 5.65 -6.76 8.35
C ASN A 97 4.35 -6.79 7.56
N LEU A 98 3.60 -7.90 7.61
CA LEU A 98 2.29 -8.02 6.94
C LEU A 98 1.28 -7.04 7.52
N LYS A 99 1.23 -6.88 8.84
CA LYS A 99 0.37 -5.89 9.51
C LYS A 99 0.71 -4.47 9.09
N ARG A 100 2.00 -4.14 9.01
CA ARG A 100 2.45 -2.82 8.55
C ARG A 100 2.04 -2.58 7.10
N LEU A 101 2.25 -3.57 6.22
CA LEU A 101 1.85 -3.49 4.81
C LEU A 101 0.34 -3.28 4.68
N GLU A 102 -0.48 -4.02 5.42
CA GLU A 102 -1.94 -3.85 5.41
C GLU A 102 -2.34 -2.42 5.82
N LYS A 103 -1.73 -1.89 6.87
CA LYS A 103 -1.98 -0.51 7.32
C LYS A 103 -1.57 0.52 6.26
N GLU A 104 -0.41 0.34 5.64
CA GLU A 104 0.08 1.22 4.57
C GLU A 104 -0.82 1.17 3.33
N CYS A 105 -1.30 -0.02 2.93
CA CYS A 105 -2.27 -0.17 1.85
C CYS A 105 -3.58 0.55 2.14
N LYS A 106 -4.10 0.44 3.37
CA LYS A 106 -5.31 1.18 3.78
C LYS A 106 -5.09 2.69 3.75
N ALA A 107 -3.94 3.17 4.21
CA ALA A 107 -3.60 4.60 4.12
C ALA A 107 -3.43 5.08 2.67
N SER A 108 -2.88 4.22 1.79
CA SER A 108 -2.75 4.50 0.36
C SER A 108 -4.10 4.78 -0.31
N TRP A 109 -5.15 4.08 0.13
CA TRP A 109 -6.51 4.32 -0.33
C TRP A 109 -7.00 5.74 -0.01
N ASP A 110 -6.73 6.25 1.19
CA ASP A 110 -7.11 7.61 1.59
C ASP A 110 -6.36 8.68 0.76
N TYR A 111 -5.10 8.42 0.42
CA TYR A 111 -4.35 9.30 -0.48
C TYR A 111 -4.95 9.32 -1.88
N LEU A 112 -5.33 8.16 -2.41
CA LEU A 112 -6.00 8.07 -3.71
C LEU A 112 -7.32 8.85 -3.70
N ALA A 113 -8.13 8.71 -2.65
CA ALA A 113 -9.39 9.43 -2.52
C ALA A 113 -9.19 10.96 -2.59
N LYS A 114 -8.21 11.50 -1.86
CA LYS A 114 -7.87 12.94 -1.91
C LYS A 114 -7.43 13.38 -3.30
N VAL A 115 -6.59 12.59 -3.98
CA VAL A 115 -6.17 12.91 -5.35
C VAL A 115 -7.37 12.95 -6.30
N THR A 116 -8.33 12.03 -6.15
CA THR A 116 -9.54 12.04 -6.97
C THR A 116 -10.44 13.25 -6.71
N GLU A 117 -10.54 13.69 -5.45
CA GLU A 117 -11.26 14.91 -5.06
C GLU A 117 -10.63 16.15 -5.71
N PHE A 118 -9.31 16.34 -5.54
CA PHE A 118 -8.59 17.45 -6.16
C PHE A 118 -8.70 17.45 -7.69
N ALA A 119 -8.66 16.26 -8.32
CA ALA A 119 -8.83 16.14 -9.76
C ALA A 119 -10.22 16.60 -10.21
N LEU A 120 -11.27 16.29 -9.45
CA LEU A 120 -12.65 16.70 -9.74
C LEU A 120 -12.84 18.22 -9.55
N GLU A 121 -12.32 18.77 -8.44
CA GLU A 121 -12.35 20.21 -8.17
C GLU A 121 -11.59 21.00 -9.23
N TYR A 122 -10.42 20.53 -9.64
CA TYR A 122 -9.63 21.15 -10.70
C TYR A 122 -10.39 21.17 -12.03
N ARG A 123 -11.00 20.04 -12.44
CA ARG A 123 -11.80 19.98 -13.68
C ARG A 123 -12.95 20.98 -13.65
N THR A 124 -13.75 20.96 -12.59
CA THR A 124 -14.94 21.81 -12.48
C THR A 124 -14.59 23.30 -12.40
N THR A 125 -13.54 23.65 -11.66
CA THR A 125 -13.05 25.04 -11.53
C THR A 125 -12.50 25.56 -12.86
N ARG A 126 -11.69 24.75 -13.55
CA ARG A 126 -11.18 25.07 -14.88
C ARG A 126 -12.32 25.33 -15.87
N GLU A 127 -13.36 24.51 -15.85
CA GLU A 127 -14.51 24.67 -16.74
C GLU A 127 -15.27 25.97 -16.47
N LYS A 128 -15.51 26.32 -15.20
CA LYS A 128 -16.13 27.61 -14.80
C LYS A 128 -15.35 28.81 -15.32
N ILE A 129 -14.02 28.80 -15.16
CA ILE A 129 -13.14 29.89 -15.64
C ILE A 129 -13.24 30.02 -17.16
N LEU A 130 -13.21 28.91 -17.90
CA LEU A 130 -13.33 28.92 -19.36
C LEU A 130 -14.68 29.47 -19.81
N GLN A 131 -15.78 29.07 -19.17
CA GLN A 131 -17.11 29.59 -19.47
C GLN A 131 -17.23 31.09 -19.19
N GLN A 132 -16.68 31.57 -18.08
CA GLN A 132 -16.65 33.00 -17.76
C GLN A 132 -15.88 33.81 -18.82
N ARG A 133 -14.72 33.32 -19.26
CA ARG A 133 -13.92 33.97 -20.31
C ARG A 133 -14.69 34.03 -21.64
N LYS A 134 -15.38 32.96 -22.03
CA LYS A 134 -16.26 32.94 -23.22
C LYS A 134 -17.39 33.97 -23.11
N ARG A 135 -18.12 34.00 -21.98
CA ARG A 135 -19.21 34.97 -21.74
C ARG A 135 -18.71 36.41 -21.78
N MET A 136 -17.54 36.70 -21.21
CA MET A 136 -16.93 38.03 -21.24
C MET A 136 -16.47 38.42 -22.64
N ALA A 137 -15.94 37.48 -23.44
CA ALA A 137 -15.58 37.73 -24.83
C ALA A 137 -16.82 38.05 -25.69
N GLU A 138 -17.89 37.26 -25.58
CA GLU A 138 -19.16 37.54 -26.27
C GLU A 138 -19.76 38.88 -25.87
N LYS A 139 -19.71 39.23 -24.57
CA LYS A 139 -20.18 40.54 -24.11
C LYS A 139 -19.38 41.68 -24.72
N ARG A 140 -18.06 41.53 -24.87
CA ARG A 140 -17.20 42.51 -25.56
C ARG A 140 -17.58 42.65 -27.03
N GLU A 141 -17.79 41.54 -27.74
CA GLU A 141 -18.22 41.58 -29.14
C GLU A 141 -19.60 42.24 -29.31
N ARG A 142 -20.58 41.90 -28.46
CA ARG A 142 -21.88 42.58 -28.43
C ARG A 142 -21.75 44.07 -28.16
N ASN A 143 -20.87 44.48 -27.26
CA ASN A 143 -20.66 45.91 -26.97
C ASN A 143 -20.02 46.65 -28.16
N LYS A 144 -19.14 46.01 -28.93
CA LYS A 144 -18.58 46.58 -30.17
C LYS A 144 -19.66 46.85 -31.22
N THR A 145 -20.62 45.92 -31.40
CA THR A 145 -21.74 46.10 -32.34
C THR A 145 -22.80 47.06 -31.81
N ARG A 146 -23.04 47.10 -30.49
CA ARG A 146 -23.96 48.09 -29.88
C ARG A 146 -23.49 49.52 -30.09
N GLY A 147 -22.20 49.82 -29.95
CA GLY A 147 -21.65 51.15 -30.22
C GLY A 147 -21.81 51.60 -31.68
N LYS A 148 -21.77 50.65 -32.62
CA LYS A 148 -22.01 50.94 -34.05
C LYS A 148 -23.48 51.25 -34.35
N ILE A 149 -24.44 50.58 -33.72
CA ILE A 149 -25.86 50.91 -33.86
C ILE A 149 -26.15 52.29 -33.26
N TRP A 150 -25.65 52.59 -32.06
CA TRP A 150 -25.77 53.93 -31.45
C TRP A 150 -25.14 55.03 -32.30
N ALA A 151 -24.02 54.75 -32.98
CA ALA A 151 -23.38 55.71 -33.89
C ALA A 151 -24.18 55.91 -35.19
N LEU A 152 -24.89 54.89 -35.69
CA LEU A 152 -25.74 54.98 -36.88
C LEU A 152 -27.09 55.66 -36.57
N GLU A 153 -27.68 55.39 -35.39
CA GLU A 153 -28.90 56.08 -34.89
C GLU A 153 -28.64 57.55 -34.56
N GLY A 154 -27.40 57.94 -34.24
CA GLY A 154 -27.00 59.34 -33.99
C GLY A 154 -26.78 60.20 -35.23
N THR A 155 -26.98 59.66 -36.44
CA THR A 155 -26.84 60.39 -37.71
C THR A 155 -28.14 60.59 -38.48
N ALA A 156 -29.28 60.26 -37.88
CA ALA A 156 -30.59 60.64 -38.40
C ALA A 156 -31.24 61.65 -37.43
N GLU A 157 -31.49 62.83 -37.98
CA GLU A 157 -32.35 63.90 -37.48
C GLU A 157 -31.72 64.92 -36.50
N GLY A 158 -31.57 66.14 -37.02
CA GLY A 158 -31.34 67.32 -36.20
C GLY A 158 -32.59 67.69 -35.40
N GLY A 159 -32.38 68.28 -34.22
CA GLY A 159 -33.43 68.93 -33.46
C GLY A 159 -33.22 68.97 -31.94
N ASP A 160 -32.92 70.18 -31.45
CA ASP A 160 -33.23 70.73 -30.11
C ASP A 160 -32.40 70.30 -28.86
N PRO A 161 -31.62 71.21 -28.24
CA PRO A 161 -30.80 70.94 -27.05
C PRO A 161 -31.56 71.05 -25.71
N ASN A 162 -32.80 70.55 -25.62
CA ASN A 162 -33.52 70.60 -24.34
C ASN A 162 -34.40 69.36 -24.08
N ARG A 163 -33.78 68.24 -23.66
CA ARG A 163 -34.52 67.15 -23.01
C ARG A 163 -33.84 66.63 -21.75
N ARG A 164 -34.19 67.32 -20.66
CA ARG A 164 -34.48 66.79 -19.31
C ARG A 164 -33.45 65.82 -18.70
N ARG A 165 -32.57 66.44 -17.93
CA ARG A 165 -32.04 65.94 -16.65
C ARG A 165 -33.19 65.35 -15.81
N ARG A 166 -33.18 64.04 -15.54
CA ARG A 166 -33.92 63.44 -14.42
C ARG A 166 -32.91 62.79 -13.49
N THR A 167 -32.45 63.59 -12.54
CA THR A 167 -31.82 63.11 -11.30
C THR A 167 -32.87 62.36 -10.49
N SER A 168 -32.63 61.08 -10.18
CA SER A 168 -33.14 60.48 -8.95
C SER A 168 -31.98 60.45 -7.97
N GLN A 169 -32.15 61.21 -6.89
CA GLN A 169 -31.27 61.26 -5.73
C GLN A 169 -31.21 59.90 -5.05
N ASN A 170 -30.00 59.52 -4.63
CA ASN A 170 -29.67 59.04 -3.29
C ASN A 170 -28.13 59.04 -3.19
N GLY A 171 -27.57 59.95 -2.38
CA GLY A 171 -26.14 59.97 -2.02
C GLY A 171 -25.93 59.50 -0.57
N PRO A 172 -24.76 59.72 0.06
CA PRO A 172 -23.46 60.05 -0.51
C PRO A 172 -22.29 59.21 0.07
N ASN A 173 -21.07 59.53 -0.39
CA ASN A 173 -19.77 59.40 0.28
C ASN A 173 -18.88 58.15 0.05
N SER A 174 -17.91 58.37 -0.86
CA SER A 174 -16.45 58.28 -0.62
C SER A 174 -15.87 57.01 0.04
N LEU A 175 -15.21 56.20 -0.79
CA LEU A 175 -13.88 55.64 -0.52
C LEU A 175 -13.17 55.57 -1.87
N GLN A 176 -12.35 56.58 -2.18
CA GLN A 176 -10.90 56.53 -1.98
C GLN A 176 -10.27 55.25 -2.54
N VAL A 177 -9.53 55.47 -3.62
CA VAL A 177 -8.41 54.66 -4.06
C VAL A 177 -7.49 54.41 -2.86
N LEU A 178 -7.49 53.19 -2.34
CA LEU A 178 -6.41 52.67 -1.51
C LEU A 178 -6.10 51.24 -1.99
N GLY A 179 -4.82 51.03 -2.29
CA GLY A 179 -4.31 49.84 -2.93
C GLY A 179 -4.47 48.58 -2.11
N PHE A 180 -4.58 47.47 -2.83
CA PHE A 180 -4.16 46.16 -2.38
C PHE A 180 -3.12 45.61 -3.35
N ALA A 181 -2.00 46.33 -3.45
CA ALA A 181 -0.72 45.70 -3.71
C ALA A 181 -0.19 45.23 -2.35
N ASN A 182 -0.56 44.01 -1.97
CA ASN A 182 0.20 43.07 -1.14
C ASN A 182 -0.73 42.00 -0.57
N CYS A 183 -0.80 40.87 -1.26
CA CYS A 183 -0.92 39.56 -0.63
C CYS A 183 -0.26 38.50 -1.53
N PHE A 184 1.00 38.76 -1.89
CA PHE A 184 1.99 37.70 -2.03
C PHE A 184 2.88 37.81 -0.79
N PRO A 185 2.76 36.88 0.15
CA PRO A 185 4.00 36.30 0.65
C PRO A 185 3.79 34.86 1.14
N TRP A 186 3.94 33.84 0.28
CA TRP A 186 4.47 32.53 0.70
C TRP A 186 5.44 32.04 -0.38
N SER A 187 6.65 32.58 -0.33
CA SER A 187 7.82 31.81 -0.73
C SER A 187 8.24 31.01 0.50
N VAL A 188 7.88 29.73 0.54
CA VAL A 188 8.55 28.76 1.39
C VAL A 188 8.68 27.45 0.62
N ASN A 189 9.90 27.24 0.12
CA ASN A 189 10.55 25.96 -0.13
C ASN A 189 9.67 24.71 -0.05
N LEU A 190 9.21 24.22 -1.20
CA LEU A 190 8.89 22.81 -1.36
C LEU A 190 9.90 22.21 -2.34
N GLN A 191 10.84 21.44 -1.79
CA GLN A 191 11.90 20.77 -2.52
C GLN A 191 11.39 20.11 -3.80
N SER A 192 12.04 20.49 -4.89
CA SER A 192 11.74 20.24 -6.29
C SER A 192 11.83 18.78 -6.76
N ARG A 193 11.64 17.76 -5.91
CA ARG A 193 11.76 16.33 -6.30
C ARG A 193 10.43 15.61 -6.44
N VAL A 194 9.39 15.98 -5.68
CA VAL A 194 8.10 15.26 -5.71
C VAL A 194 7.26 15.65 -6.93
N LEU A 195 7.27 16.94 -7.30
CA LEU A 195 6.53 17.42 -8.48
C LEU A 195 7.12 16.88 -9.80
N HIS A 196 8.44 16.65 -9.86
CA HIS A 196 9.10 16.13 -11.06
C HIS A 196 8.74 14.66 -11.32
N HIS A 197 8.60 13.85 -10.27
CA HIS A 197 8.16 12.46 -10.40
C HIS A 197 6.68 12.32 -10.80
N ILE A 198 5.81 13.22 -10.32
CA ILE A 198 4.38 13.22 -10.68
C ILE A 198 4.20 13.66 -12.14
N VAL A 199 4.97 14.65 -12.61
CA VAL A 199 4.95 15.09 -14.01
C VAL A 199 5.54 14.04 -14.96
N MET A 200 6.60 13.32 -14.56
CA MET A 200 7.15 12.22 -15.37
C MET A 200 6.24 10.98 -15.46
N MET A 201 5.46 10.66 -14.41
CA MET A 201 4.50 9.55 -14.48
C MET A 201 3.29 9.83 -15.39
N LEU A 202 2.90 11.10 -15.53
CA LEU A 202 1.81 11.50 -16.42
C LEU A 202 2.21 11.62 -17.89
N SER A 203 3.50 11.50 -18.23
CA SER A 203 3.99 11.52 -19.63
C SER A 203 4.28 10.13 -20.23
N MET A 204 4.06 9.04 -19.49
CA MET A 204 4.25 7.65 -19.96
C MET A 204 2.95 6.85 -20.11
N ILE A 205 1.79 7.53 -20.10
CA ILE A 205 0.47 6.99 -20.46
C ILE A 205 -0.08 7.82 -21.61
#